data_AF-A0A3S1S7Z9-F1
#
_entry.id   AF-A0A3S1S7Z9-F1
#
_cell.length_a   1.000
_cell.length_b   1.000
_cell.length_c   1.000
_cell.angle_alpha   90.00
_cell.angle_beta   90.00
_cell.angle_gamma   90.00
#
_symmetry.space_group_name_H-M   'P 1'
#
loop_
_entity.id
_entity.type
_entity.pdbx_description
1 polymer ?
#
loop_
_entity_poly.entity_id
_entity_poly.type
_entity_poly.pdbx_seq_one_letter_code
_entity_poly.pdbx_strand_id
1 'polypeptide(L)'
;RYIEPKSRALPVMRHSTNVWKIRIDNPKLLVASRIVIRVGSELSEDALRKIFVNQATVGSADQFEGLWKSRLPGIPLKPLHSQPREIPYDGDRLCLELDQKSEHWASLLDAPGFVIGVSGVLPSEPQVDCYSVNR
;
A
#
# COMPACT_ATOMS: atom_id res chain seq x y z
N ARG A 1 7.16 -29.87 9.28
CA ARG A 1 6.83 -29.28 7.95
C ARG A 1 6.34 -27.87 8.22
N TYR A 2 7.17 -26.85 8.02
CA TYR A 2 6.76 -25.45 8.22
C TYR A 2 5.90 -25.08 7.01
N ILE A 3 4.61 -24.81 7.23
CA ILE A 3 3.73 -24.30 6.18
C ILE A 3 4.03 -22.81 6.12
N GLU A 4 4.61 -22.34 5.02
CA GLU A 4 4.79 -20.89 4.84
C GLU A 4 3.41 -20.20 4.89
N PRO A 5 3.28 -19.11 5.65
CA PRO A 5 2.01 -18.40 5.72
C PRO A 5 1.67 -17.81 4.35
N LYS A 6 0.41 -17.94 3.93
CA LYS A 6 -0.09 -17.47 2.62
C LYS A 6 -0.07 -15.94 2.48
N SER A 7 0.09 -15.23 3.61
CA SER A 7 0.35 -13.80 3.64
C SER A 7 1.46 -13.49 4.65
N ARG A 8 2.14 -12.36 4.46
CA ARG A 8 3.14 -11.84 5.39
C ARG A 8 2.92 -10.34 5.58
N ALA A 9 2.83 -9.92 6.84
CA ALA A 9 2.79 -8.50 7.18
C ALA A 9 4.13 -7.84 6.82
N LEU A 10 4.05 -6.70 6.14
CA LEU A 10 5.20 -5.85 5.82
C LEU A 10 5.27 -4.70 6.82
N PRO A 11 6.46 -4.35 7.34
CA PRO A 11 6.59 -3.25 8.29
C PRO A 11 6.11 -1.93 7.70
N VAL A 12 5.11 -1.31 8.32
CA VAL A 12 4.61 0.02 8.00
C VAL A 12 5.07 0.99 9.08
N MET A 13 5.68 2.10 8.68
CA MET A 13 6.11 3.17 9.57
C MET A 13 5.45 4.47 9.14
N ARG A 14 4.81 5.17 10.07
CA ARG A 14 4.40 6.55 9.86
C ARG A 14 5.65 7.40 9.67
N HIS A 15 5.71 8.15 8.57
CA HIS A 15 6.84 9.04 8.28
C HIS A 15 6.50 10.49 8.59
N SER A 16 5.34 10.96 8.15
CA SER A 16 4.79 12.28 8.44
C SER A 16 3.26 12.23 8.35
N THR A 17 2.58 13.36 8.53
CA THR A 17 1.11 13.43 8.34
C THR A 17 0.75 12.94 6.94
N ASN A 18 -0.18 11.97 6.88
CA ASN A 18 -0.66 11.34 5.65
C ASN A 18 0.42 10.66 4.78
N VAL A 19 1.57 10.30 5.37
CA VAL A 19 2.67 9.62 4.65
C VAL A 19 3.18 8.43 5.44
N TRP A 20 3.20 7.27 4.80
CA TRP A 20 3.62 5.99 5.36
C TRP A 20 4.72 5.35 4.52
N LYS A 21 5.76 4.84 5.18
CA LYS A 21 6.86 4.07 4.58
C LYS A 21 6.64 2.59 4.83
N ILE A 22 6.70 1.79 3.78
CA ILE A 22 6.58 0.34 3.83
C ILE A 22 7.93 -0.25 3.49
N ARG A 23 8.49 -1.08 4.37
CA ARG A 23 9.76 -1.78 4.13
C ARG A 23 9.53 -3.11 3.42
N ILE A 24 10.38 -3.40 2.44
CA ILE A 24 10.42 -4.69 1.74
C ILE A 24 11.78 -5.33 2.00
N ASP A 25 11.79 -6.35 2.86
CA ASP A 25 13.03 -7.02 3.26
C ASP A 25 13.58 -7.97 2.18
N ASN A 26 12.71 -8.43 1.28
CA ASN A 26 13.07 -9.35 0.21
C ASN A 26 12.32 -8.98 -1.08
N PRO A 27 13.01 -8.42 -2.09
CA PRO A 27 12.39 -8.04 -3.37
C PRO A 27 11.71 -9.20 -4.10
N LYS A 28 12.06 -10.46 -3.83
CA LYS A 28 11.37 -11.62 -4.42
C LYS A 28 9.86 -11.64 -4.09
N LEU A 29 9.44 -11.01 -2.98
CA LEU A 29 8.04 -10.85 -2.63
C LEU A 29 7.25 -10.04 -3.67
N LEU A 30 7.88 -9.06 -4.32
CA LEU A 30 7.24 -8.25 -5.36
C LEU A 30 6.96 -9.04 -6.64
N VAL A 31 7.68 -10.15 -6.86
CA VAL A 31 7.50 -11.02 -8.01
C VAL A 31 6.54 -12.17 -7.70
N ALA A 32 6.64 -12.74 -6.51
CA ALA A 32 5.88 -13.94 -6.11
C ALA A 32 4.50 -13.63 -5.51
N SER A 33 4.29 -12.42 -5.01
CA SER A 33 3.11 -12.04 -4.23
C SER A 33 2.48 -10.77 -4.78
N ARG A 34 1.19 -10.59 -4.53
CA ARG A 34 0.55 -9.26 -4.64
C ARG A 34 0.81 -8.46 -3.37
N ILE A 35 0.86 -7.14 -3.47
CA ILE A 35 1.04 -6.24 -2.33
C ILE A 35 -0.30 -5.57 -2.04
N VAL A 36 -0.83 -5.82 -0.84
CA VAL A 36 -2.15 -5.36 -0.40
C VAL A 36 -2.00 -4.42 0.79
N ILE A 37 -2.59 -3.25 0.69
CA ILE A 37 -2.73 -2.26 1.76
C ILE A 37 -4.11 -2.38 2.36
N ARG A 38 -4.19 -2.32 3.69
CA ARG A 38 -5.45 -2.21 4.45
C ARG A 38 -5.51 -0.84 5.12
N VAL A 39 -6.62 -0.14 4.91
CA VAL A 39 -6.85 1.21 5.43
C VAL A 39 -8.11 1.20 6.29
N GLY A 40 -7.97 1.56 7.57
CA GLY A 40 -9.08 1.74 8.52
C GLY A 40 -9.12 3.17 9.02
N SER A 41 -10.32 3.73 9.20
CA SER A 41 -10.55 5.08 9.71
C SER A 41 -12.01 5.21 10.14
N GLU A 42 -12.35 6.32 10.79
CA GLU A 42 -13.73 6.75 11.04
C GLU A 42 -14.49 7.12 9.75
N LEU A 43 -13.76 7.31 8.64
CA LEU A 43 -14.35 7.52 7.33
C LEU A 43 -14.99 6.24 6.77
N SER A 44 -16.07 6.39 6.02
CA SER A 44 -16.67 5.26 5.28
C SER A 44 -15.69 4.68 4.24
N GLU A 45 -15.85 3.40 3.92
CA GLU A 45 -15.03 2.71 2.92
C GLU A 45 -15.07 3.46 1.57
N ASP A 46 -16.25 3.93 1.14
CA ASP A 46 -16.40 4.69 -0.10
C ASP A 46 -15.62 6.02 -0.10
N ALA A 47 -15.57 6.71 1.04
CA ALA A 47 -14.80 7.94 1.18
C ALA A 47 -13.29 7.63 1.10
N LEU A 48 -12.83 6.62 1.85
CA LEU A 48 -11.44 6.16 1.79
C LEU A 48 -11.06 5.72 0.37
N ARG A 49 -11.95 5.00 -0.32
CA ARG A 49 -11.71 4.55 -1.69
C ARG A 49 -11.50 5.74 -2.62
N LYS A 50 -12.38 6.74 -2.57
CA LYS A 50 -12.22 7.96 -3.40
C LYS A 50 -10.93 8.71 -3.11
N ILE A 51 -10.50 8.75 -1.85
CA ILE A 51 -9.27 9.42 -1.42
C ILE A 51 -8.05 8.64 -1.92
N PHE A 52 -7.93 7.37 -1.53
CA PHE A 52 -6.71 6.60 -1.80
C PHE A 52 -6.56 6.20 -3.26
N VAL A 53 -7.65 5.95 -4.00
CA VAL A 53 -7.55 5.60 -5.42
C VAL A 53 -7.21 6.82 -6.28
N ASN A 54 -7.72 8.01 -5.93
CA ASN A 54 -7.59 9.19 -6.79
C ASN A 54 -6.51 10.19 -6.34
N GLN A 55 -6.14 10.20 -5.06
CA GLN A 55 -5.28 11.24 -4.47
C GLN A 55 -4.02 10.68 -3.79
N ALA A 56 -3.89 9.35 -3.70
CA ALA A 56 -2.66 8.77 -3.19
C ALA A 56 -1.56 8.84 -4.26
N THR A 57 -0.37 9.18 -3.83
CA THR A 57 0.87 8.97 -4.57
C THR A 57 1.59 7.78 -3.97
N VAL A 58 2.01 6.84 -4.80
CA VAL A 58 2.79 5.67 -4.40
C VAL A 58 4.05 5.58 -5.24
N GLY A 59 5.21 5.46 -4.60
CA GLY A 59 6.49 5.31 -5.31
C GLY A 59 7.51 4.57 -4.47
N SER A 60 8.57 4.07 -5.11
CA SER A 60 9.76 3.58 -4.39
C SER A 60 10.31 4.67 -3.47
N ALA A 61 11.04 4.25 -2.43
CA ALA A 61 11.65 5.17 -1.47
C ALA A 61 12.43 6.33 -2.14
N ASP A 62 13.06 6.06 -3.27
CA ASP A 62 13.87 7.04 -4.00
C ASP A 62 13.06 7.88 -5.00
N GLN A 63 11.99 7.35 -5.59
CA GLN A 63 11.17 8.08 -6.58
C GLN A 63 10.04 8.90 -5.95
N PHE A 64 9.61 8.56 -4.74
CA PHE A 64 8.40 9.14 -4.13
C PHE A 64 8.43 10.66 -4.07
N GLU A 65 9.55 11.27 -3.65
CA GLU A 65 9.63 12.74 -3.55
C GLU A 65 9.40 13.45 -4.89
N GLY A 66 9.94 12.91 -5.98
CA GLY A 66 9.79 13.48 -7.31
C GLY A 66 8.35 13.39 -7.80
N LEU A 67 7.70 12.24 -7.58
CA LEU A 67 6.29 12.03 -7.89
C LEU A 67 5.39 12.96 -7.07
N TRP A 68 5.66 13.07 -5.77
CA TRP A 68 4.90 13.90 -4.83
C TRP A 68 4.94 15.38 -5.21
N LYS A 69 6.15 15.92 -5.44
CA LYS A 69 6.34 17.33 -5.86
C LYS A 69 5.65 17.62 -7.20
N SER A 70 5.67 16.64 -8.11
CA SER A 70 5.06 16.74 -9.43
C SER A 70 3.55 16.42 -9.44
N ARG A 71 2.96 16.05 -8.29
CA ARG A 71 1.56 15.61 -8.16
C ARG A 71 1.20 14.46 -9.10
N LEU A 72 2.16 13.56 -9.32
CA LEU A 72 1.95 12.33 -10.09
C LEU A 72 1.54 11.19 -9.14
N PRO A 73 0.63 10.30 -9.57
CA PRO A 73 0.13 9.21 -8.72
C PRO A 73 1.16 8.10 -8.51
N GLY A 74 2.10 7.89 -9.45
CA GLY A 74 3.04 6.78 -9.39
C GLY A 74 2.34 5.44 -9.59
N ILE A 75 2.50 4.48 -8.66
CA ILE A 75 1.88 3.15 -8.73
C ILE A 75 0.40 3.24 -8.32
N PRO A 76 -0.55 2.91 -9.21
CA PRO A 76 -1.98 2.96 -8.87
C PRO A 76 -2.37 1.98 -7.76
N LEU A 77 -3.29 2.40 -6.89
CA LEU A 77 -3.96 1.56 -5.89
C LEU A 77 -5.32 1.09 -6.43
N LYS A 78 -5.50 -0.22 -6.56
CA LYS A 78 -6.74 -0.84 -7.05
C LYS A 78 -7.58 -1.37 -5.89
N PRO A 79 -8.84 -0.93 -5.74
CA PRO A 79 -9.69 -1.46 -4.67
C PRO A 79 -10.03 -2.93 -4.93
N LEU A 80 -9.93 -3.73 -3.88
CA LEU A 80 -10.39 -5.11 -3.89
C LEU A 80 -11.89 -5.17 -3.59
N HIS A 81 -12.59 -6.15 -4.18
CA HIS A 81 -14.01 -6.38 -3.91
C HIS A 81 -14.28 -6.90 -2.50
N SER A 82 -13.30 -7.54 -1.89
CA SER A 82 -13.37 -8.08 -0.53
C SER A 82 -11.95 -8.22 0.03
N GLN A 83 -11.86 -8.34 1.35
CA GLN A 83 -10.59 -8.63 2.01
C GLN A 83 -10.06 -10.03 1.58
N PRO A 84 -8.77 -10.14 1.19
CA PRO A 84 -8.12 -11.42 0.97
C PRO A 84 -8.24 -12.35 2.18
N ARG A 85 -8.66 -13.60 1.96
CA ARG A 85 -8.84 -14.60 3.02
C ARG A 85 -7.52 -14.98 3.70
N GLU A 86 -6.40 -14.71 3.05
CA GLU A 86 -5.06 -14.97 3.56
C GLU A 86 -4.63 -13.95 4.63
N ILE A 87 -5.27 -12.78 4.69
CA ILE A 87 -4.92 -11.71 5.66
C ILE A 87 -5.83 -11.85 6.89
N PRO A 88 -5.28 -11.86 8.12
CA PRO A 88 -6.07 -11.90 9.35
C PRO A 88 -7.17 -10.84 9.38
N TYR A 89 -8.37 -11.24 9.80
CA TYR A 89 -9.50 -10.34 9.94
C TYR A 89 -9.47 -9.67 11.32
N ASP A 90 -9.47 -8.34 11.33
CA ASP A 90 -9.53 -7.47 12.51
C ASP A 90 -10.59 -6.37 12.36
N GLY A 91 -11.51 -6.52 11.40
CA GLY A 91 -12.56 -5.55 11.10
C GLY A 91 -12.65 -5.20 9.62
N ASP A 92 -13.78 -4.59 9.24
CA ASP A 92 -14.05 -4.17 7.86
C ASP A 92 -13.22 -2.92 7.53
N ARG A 93 -12.23 -3.11 6.66
CA ARG A 93 -11.27 -2.07 6.26
C ARG A 93 -11.08 -2.11 4.75
N LEU A 94 -10.91 -0.93 4.15
CA LEU A 94 -10.65 -0.81 2.72
C LEU A 94 -9.37 -1.56 2.37
N CYS A 95 -9.47 -2.51 1.44
CA CYS A 95 -8.33 -3.26 0.91
C CYS A 95 -7.99 -2.76 -0.49
N LEU A 96 -6.73 -2.38 -0.71
CA LEU A 96 -6.21 -1.88 -1.97
C LEU A 96 -4.99 -2.70 -2.40
N GLU A 97 -4.91 -3.09 -3.66
CA GLU A 97 -3.75 -3.77 -4.24
C GLU A 97 -2.92 -2.78 -5.08
N LEU A 98 -1.59 -2.82 -4.93
CA LEU A 98 -0.71 -2.06 -5.81
C LEU A 98 -0.71 -2.68 -7.22
N ASP A 99 -0.83 -1.84 -8.26
CA ASP A 99 -0.82 -2.31 -9.64
C ASP A 99 0.60 -2.70 -10.12
N GLN A 100 0.86 -4.01 -10.18
CA GLN A 100 2.14 -4.53 -10.67
C GLN A 100 2.43 -4.26 -12.14
N LYS A 101 1.41 -3.86 -12.92
CA LYS A 101 1.57 -3.49 -14.33
C LYS A 101 2.02 -2.04 -14.52
N SER A 102 2.14 -1.26 -13.44
CA SER A 102 2.62 0.12 -13.49
C SER A 102 4.05 0.19 -14.02
N GLU A 103 4.36 1.21 -14.82
CA GLU A 103 5.73 1.53 -15.24
C GLU A 103 6.67 1.81 -14.05
N HIS A 104 6.12 2.29 -12.93
CA HIS A 104 6.86 2.57 -11.71
C HIS A 104 7.18 1.31 -10.90
N TRP A 105 6.58 0.15 -11.22
CA TRP A 105 6.74 -1.09 -10.47
C TRP A 105 8.19 -1.57 -10.42
N ALA A 106 8.91 -1.47 -11.55
CA ALA A 106 10.30 -1.91 -11.65
C ALA A 106 11.20 -1.22 -10.61
N SER A 107 10.92 0.06 -10.30
CA SER A 107 11.69 0.81 -9.29
C SER A 107 11.58 0.24 -7.87
N LEU A 108 10.52 -0.53 -7.57
CA LEU A 108 10.38 -1.17 -6.26
C LEU A 108 11.35 -2.33 -6.06
N LEU A 109 11.80 -2.97 -7.15
CA LEU A 109 12.67 -4.16 -7.08
C LEU A 109 14.07 -3.80 -6.56
N ASP A 110 14.52 -2.59 -6.83
CA ASP A 110 15.84 -2.08 -6.44
C ASP A 110 15.81 -1.20 -5.18
N ALA A 111 14.62 -0.91 -4.65
CA ALA A 111 14.42 -0.06 -3.49
C ALA A 111 14.24 -0.88 -2.19
N PRO A 112 14.62 -0.34 -1.01
CA PRO A 112 14.38 -1.00 0.28
C PRO A 112 12.89 -1.05 0.67
N GLY A 113 12.00 -0.49 -0.15
CA GLY A 113 10.59 -0.35 0.12
C GLY A 113 9.96 0.77 -0.71
N PHE A 114 8.74 1.13 -0.33
CA PHE A 114 7.96 2.16 -1.00
C PHE A 114 7.27 3.08 0.00
N VAL A 115 6.75 4.19 -0.50
CA VAL A 115 6.07 5.21 0.27
C VAL A 115 4.69 5.44 -0.32
N ILE A 116 3.70 5.59 0.56
CA ILE A 116 2.35 6.04 0.23
C ILE A 116 2.16 7.40 0.88
N GLY A 117 1.76 8.39 0.08
CA GLY A 117 1.32 9.68 0.57
C GLY A 117 -0.08 9.98 0.08
N VAL A 118 -0.91 10.65 0.90
CA VAL A 118 -2.22 11.16 0.48
C VAL A 118 -2.19 12.67 0.57
N SER A 119 -2.41 13.34 -0.57
CA SER A 119 -2.44 14.80 -0.62
C SER A 119 -3.67 15.35 0.10
N GLY A 120 -3.54 16.54 0.69
CA GLY A 120 -4.64 17.20 1.41
C GLY A 120 -4.76 16.78 2.87
N VAL A 121 -5.89 17.13 3.48
CA VAL A 121 -6.18 16.91 4.90
C VAL A 121 -7.17 15.77 5.03
N LEU A 122 -6.82 14.76 5.83
CA LEU A 122 -7.74 13.70 6.24
C LEU A 122 -8.43 14.13 7.55
N PRO A 123 -9.74 13.95 7.69
CA PRO A 123 -10.48 14.27 8.92
C PRO A 123 -9.94 13.58 10.17
N SER A 124 -9.41 12.37 10.00
CA SER A 124 -8.68 11.62 11.04
C SER A 124 -7.54 10.84 10.40
N GLU A 125 -6.52 10.52 11.19
CA GLU A 125 -5.40 9.73 10.72
C GLU A 125 -5.83 8.25 10.52
N PRO A 126 -5.70 7.69 9.32
CA PRO A 126 -6.08 6.30 9.09
C PRO A 126 -5.02 5.33 9.62
N GLN A 127 -5.47 4.18 10.09
CA GLN A 127 -4.63 3.02 10.33
C GLN A 127 -4.27 2.37 8.97
N VAL A 128 -2.98 2.23 8.71
CA VAL A 128 -2.45 1.64 7.47
C VAL A 128 -1.62 0.40 7.80
N ASP A 129 -2.01 -0.73 7.25
CA ASP A 129 -1.26 -1.98 7.30
C ASP A 129 -0.94 -2.47 5.88
N CYS A 130 0.14 -3.23 5.74
CA CYS A 130 0.58 -3.73 4.44
C CYS A 130 0.90 -5.22 4.53
N TYR A 131 0.55 -5.97 3.49
CA TYR A 131 0.74 -7.40 3.39
C TYR A 131 1.24 -7.79 2.01
N SER A 132 2.20 -8.71 1.94
CA SER A 132 2.44 -9.51 0.74
C SER A 132 1.55 -10.75 0.81
N VAL A 133 0.72 -10.98 -0.20
CA VAL A 133 -0.17 -12.15 -0.29
C VAL A 133 0.27 -13.00 -1.47
N ASN A 134 0.59 -14.27 -1.21
CA ASN A 134 1.03 -15.19 -2.25
C ASN A 134 -0.11 -15.43 -3.25
N ARG A 135 0.25 -15.56 -4.52
CA ARG A 135 -0.68 -15.96 -5.59
C ARG A 135 -1.04 -17.43 -5.49
#